data_AF-A0A2G9MX82-F1
#
_entry.id   AF-A0A2G9MX82-F1
#
_cell.length_a   1.000
_cell.length_b   1.000
_cell.length_c   1.000
_cell.angle_alpha   90.00
_cell.angle_beta   90.00
_cell.angle_gamma   90.00
#
_symmetry.space_group_name_H-M   'P 1'
#
loop_
_entity.id
_entity.type
_entity.pdbx_description
1 polymer ?
#
loop_
_entity_poly.entity_id
_entity_poly.type
_entity_poly.pdbx_seq_one_letter_code
_entity_poly.pdbx_strand_id
1 'polypeptide(L)'
;MMKLENPNELQSAFILLKCSKKTHDDCRKIRNALIKDSYGYVQEAFTTNAIVDNETWCVAASALVPANEAKKFEKHLQDIHTDEKNPVAVKKLKFVLNKQ
;
A
#
# COMPACT_ATOMS: atom_id res chain seq x y z
N MET A 1 24.82 0.27 22.40
CA MET A 1 24.05 1.51 22.12
C MET A 1 22.96 1.16 21.14
N MET A 2 21.69 1.20 21.54
CA MET A 2 20.59 1.21 20.57
C MET A 2 20.59 2.59 19.91
N LYS A 3 20.80 2.64 18.58
CA LYS A 3 20.49 3.85 17.80
C LYS A 3 18.99 4.09 18.00
N LEU A 4 18.64 5.18 18.69
CA LEU A 4 17.30 5.72 18.61
C LEU A 4 17.13 6.18 17.16
N GLU A 5 16.39 5.40 16.36
CA GLU A 5 15.96 5.84 15.03
C GLU A 5 15.31 7.21 15.20
N ASN A 6 15.78 8.19 14.43
CA ASN A 6 15.29 9.56 14.55
C ASN A 6 13.80 9.50 14.16
N PRO A 7 12.85 9.93 15.00
CA PRO A 7 11.42 9.70 14.75
C PRO A 7 10.91 10.28 13.42
N ASN A 8 11.65 11.23 12.84
CA ASN A 8 11.35 11.87 11.55
C ASN A 8 12.17 11.30 10.38
N GLU A 9 12.94 10.23 10.58
CA GLU A 9 13.67 9.57 9.50
C GLU A 9 12.68 8.94 8.51
N LEU A 10 12.86 9.23 7.23
CA LEU A 10 12.02 8.69 6.17
C LEU A 10 12.49 7.27 5.82
N GLN A 11 11.56 6.33 5.82
CA GLN A 11 11.79 4.96 5.40
C GLN A 11 11.11 4.70 4.07
N SER A 12 11.83 4.04 3.16
CA SER A 12 11.25 3.55 1.92
C SER A 12 10.39 2.33 2.21
N ALA A 13 9.19 2.30 1.64
CA ALA A 13 8.28 1.17 1.74
C ALA A 13 7.90 0.66 0.34
N PHE A 14 7.85 -0.66 0.19
CA PHE A 14 7.23 -1.32 -0.95
C PHE A 14 5.87 -1.89 -0.53
N ILE A 15 4.87 -1.65 -1.36
CA ILE A 15 3.47 -1.96 -1.08
C ILE A 15 2.94 -2.86 -2.19
N LEU A 16 2.33 -3.99 -1.81
CA LEU A 16 1.45 -4.75 -2.69
C LEU A 16 0.04 -4.79 -2.08
N LEU A 17 -0.96 -4.53 -2.91
CA LEU A 17 -2.38 -4.54 -2.52
C LEU A 17 -3.13 -5.54 -3.38
N LYS A 18 -3.80 -6.50 -2.75
CA LYS A 18 -4.78 -7.39 -3.38
C LYS A 18 -6.17 -6.88 -3.04
N CYS A 19 -6.98 -6.59 -4.04
CA CYS A 19 -8.33 -6.07 -3.82
C CYS A 19 -9.36 -7.17 -3.56
N SER A 20 -10.56 -6.78 -3.13
CA SER A 20 -11.68 -7.69 -2.82
C SER A 20 -12.36 -8.31 -4.03
N LYS A 21 -12.04 -7.86 -5.26
CA LYS A 21 -12.59 -8.43 -6.49
C LYS A 21 -12.27 -9.93 -6.62
N LYS A 22 -13.21 -10.69 -7.15
CA LYS A 22 -13.02 -12.12 -7.47
C LYS A 22 -12.19 -12.28 -8.74
N THR A 23 -12.44 -11.44 -9.73
CA THR A 23 -11.73 -11.36 -10.99
C THR A 23 -10.66 -10.27 -10.92
N HIS A 24 -9.52 -10.50 -11.56
CA HIS A 24 -8.49 -9.47 -11.69
C HIS A 24 -8.72 -8.67 -12.97
N ASP A 25 -9.74 -7.81 -12.92
CA ASP A 25 -10.16 -6.94 -14.01
C ASP A 25 -10.21 -5.49 -13.53
N ASP A 26 -9.62 -4.58 -14.29
CA ASP A 26 -9.51 -3.14 -14.01
C ASP A 26 -9.27 -2.78 -12.52
N CYS A 27 -8.00 -2.82 -12.12
CA CYS A 27 -7.56 -2.43 -10.78
C CYS A 27 -7.22 -0.93 -10.65
N ARG A 28 -7.54 -0.08 -11.66
CA ARG A 28 -7.15 1.34 -11.65
C ARG A 28 -7.86 2.12 -10.54
N LYS A 29 -9.11 1.77 -10.22
CA LYS A 29 -9.89 2.45 -9.17
C LYS A 29 -9.26 2.27 -7.79
N ILE A 30 -8.90 1.04 -7.42
CA ILE A 30 -8.26 0.79 -6.11
C ILE A 30 -6.83 1.37 -6.06
N ARG A 31 -6.10 1.40 -7.17
CA ARG A 31 -4.85 2.16 -7.29
C ARG A 31 -5.06 3.65 -7.03
N ASN A 32 -6.10 4.25 -7.62
CA ASN A 32 -6.38 5.67 -7.42
C ASN A 32 -6.79 5.98 -5.98
N ALA A 33 -7.57 5.08 -5.35
CA ALA A 33 -7.91 5.17 -3.93
C ALA A 33 -6.65 5.12 -3.06
N LEU A 34 -5.73 4.18 -3.35
CA LEU A 34 -4.42 4.11 -2.69
C LEU A 34 -3.66 5.45 -2.75
N ILE A 35 -3.55 6.05 -3.94
CA ILE A 35 -2.84 7.33 -4.11
C ILE A 35 -3.53 8.44 -3.30
N LYS A 36 -4.86 8.57 -3.45
CA LYS A 36 -5.67 9.60 -2.79
C LYS A 36 -5.57 9.55 -1.26
N ASP A 37 -5.63 8.35 -0.69
CA ASP A 37 -5.71 8.15 0.76
C ASP A 37 -4.32 7.94 1.40
N SER A 38 -3.23 7.99 0.61
CA SER A 38 -1.88 7.70 1.11
C SER A 38 -1.24 8.77 2.02
N TYR A 39 -1.96 9.83 2.40
CA TYR A 39 -1.39 11.02 3.06
C TYR A 39 -0.22 11.68 2.30
N GLY A 40 -0.10 11.43 0.99
CA GLY A 40 1.00 11.92 0.16
C GLY A 40 2.30 11.11 0.29
N TYR A 41 2.29 9.98 1.00
CA TYR A 41 3.49 9.16 1.18
C TYR A 41 3.82 8.30 -0.05
N VAL A 42 2.82 7.91 -0.84
CA VAL A 42 3.02 7.13 -2.07
C VAL A 42 3.69 7.98 -3.14
N GLN A 43 4.83 7.52 -3.64
CA GLN A 43 5.59 8.17 -4.72
C GLN A 43 5.12 7.69 -6.09
N GLU A 44 4.95 6.37 -6.23
CA GLU A 44 4.52 5.74 -7.47
C GLU A 44 3.56 4.58 -7.16
N ALA A 45 2.57 4.38 -8.02
CA ALA A 45 1.66 3.25 -7.92
C ALA A 45 1.16 2.79 -9.30
N PHE A 46 1.16 1.49 -9.53
CA PHE A 46 0.77 0.87 -10.81
C PHE A 46 -0.14 -0.32 -10.57
N THR A 47 -1.07 -0.57 -11.49
CA THR A 47 -1.77 -1.84 -11.53
C THR A 47 -0.81 -2.93 -11.97
N THR A 48 -0.88 -4.11 -11.36
CA THR A 48 0.02 -5.22 -11.68
C THR A 48 -0.75 -6.54 -11.75
N ASN A 49 -0.15 -7.55 -12.38
CA ASN A 49 -0.57 -8.95 -12.35
C ASN A 49 0.50 -9.85 -11.70
N ALA A 50 1.41 -9.25 -10.91
CA ALA A 50 2.49 -9.98 -10.26
C ALA A 50 1.94 -11.10 -9.38
N ILE A 51 2.56 -12.28 -9.48
CA ILE A 51 2.27 -13.44 -8.64
C ILE A 51 3.34 -13.52 -7.56
N VAL A 52 2.94 -13.42 -6.29
CA VAL A 52 3.82 -13.55 -5.12
C VAL A 52 3.11 -14.45 -4.12
N ASP A 53 3.80 -15.47 -3.62
CA ASP A 53 3.26 -16.51 -2.74
C ASP A 53 1.99 -17.18 -3.29
N ASN A 54 2.02 -17.55 -4.57
CA ASN A 54 0.88 -18.12 -5.30
C ASN A 54 -0.37 -17.22 -5.36
N GLU A 55 -0.22 -15.91 -5.13
CA GLU A 55 -1.31 -14.95 -5.22
C GLU A 55 -1.04 -13.86 -6.26
N THR A 56 -2.02 -13.61 -7.13
CA THR A 56 -2.00 -12.44 -8.02
C THR A 56 -2.37 -11.18 -7.26
N TRP A 57 -1.49 -10.18 -7.31
CA TRP A 57 -1.65 -8.87 -6.67
C TRP A 57 -2.21 -7.84 -7.65
N CYS A 58 -2.91 -6.83 -7.15
CA CYS A 58 -3.66 -5.86 -7.96
C CYS A 58 -2.90 -4.55 -8.19
N VAL A 59 -2.18 -4.09 -7.18
CA VAL A 59 -1.42 -2.83 -7.22
C VAL A 59 -0.04 -3.07 -6.59
N ALA A 60 0.98 -2.48 -7.20
CA ALA A 60 2.31 -2.32 -6.63
C ALA A 60 2.61 -0.82 -6.48
N ALA A 61 3.20 -0.42 -5.36
CA ALA A 61 3.52 0.97 -5.09
C ALA A 61 4.81 1.12 -4.26
N SER A 62 5.45 2.28 -4.40
CA SER A 62 6.53 2.75 -3.52
C SER A 62 6.04 3.92 -2.68
N ALA A 63 6.52 4.01 -1.44
CA ALA A 63 6.22 5.12 -0.54
C ALA A 63 7.47 5.55 0.26
N LEU A 64 7.48 6.81 0.68
CA LEU A 64 8.41 7.35 1.67
C LEU A 64 7.61 7.76 2.89
N VAL A 65 7.85 7.09 4.03
CA VAL A 65 7.01 7.20 5.22
C VAL A 65 7.89 7.54 6.42
N PRO A 66 7.52 8.51 7.27
CA PRO A 66 8.19 8.71 8.55
C PRO A 66 8.19 7.42 9.39
N ALA A 67 9.33 7.06 9.96
CA ALA A 67 9.49 5.81 10.72
C ALA A 67 8.47 5.67 11.87
N ASN A 68 8.16 6.79 12.55
CA ASN A 68 7.16 6.84 13.61
C ASN A 68 5.70 6.68 13.12
N GLU A 69 5.43 6.90 11.82
CA GLU A 69 4.10 6.79 11.22
C GLU A 69 3.90 5.49 10.44
N ALA A 70 4.95 4.73 10.16
CA ALA A 70 4.89 3.53 9.30
C ALA A 70 3.79 2.54 9.71
N LYS A 71 3.66 2.23 11.01
CA LYS A 71 2.59 1.32 11.50
C LYS A 71 1.19 1.90 11.36
N LYS A 72 1.03 3.22 11.55
CA LYS A 72 -0.26 3.91 11.38
C LYS A 72 -0.64 3.91 9.90
N PHE A 73 0.33 4.18 9.04
CA PHE A 73 0.17 4.17 7.60
C PHE A 73 -0.20 2.76 7.09
N GLU A 74 0.53 1.71 7.47
CA GLU A 74 0.20 0.33 7.10
C GLU A 74 -1.23 -0.06 7.47
N LYS A 75 -1.67 0.26 8.70
CA LYS A 75 -3.06 0.05 9.13
C LYS A 75 -4.04 0.83 8.27
N HIS A 76 -3.76 2.09 7.99
CA HIS A 76 -4.61 2.90 7.13
C HIS A 76 -4.75 2.32 5.72
N LEU A 77 -3.66 1.82 5.13
CA LEU A 77 -3.68 1.17 3.82
C LEU A 77 -4.61 -0.04 3.77
N GLN A 78 -4.77 -0.76 4.88
CA GLN A 78 -5.66 -1.92 4.98
C GLN A 78 -7.15 -1.55 4.92
N ASP A 79 -7.50 -0.30 5.24
CA ASP A 79 -8.87 0.20 5.28
C ASP A 79 -9.30 0.90 3.97
N ILE A 80 -8.39 1.03 3.00
CA ILE A 80 -8.67 1.71 1.73
C ILE A 80 -9.77 0.99 0.94
N HIS A 81 -10.70 1.78 0.42
CA HIS A 81 -11.78 1.32 -0.45
C HIS A 81 -12.15 2.37 -1.51
N THR A 82 -12.76 1.93 -2.60
CA THR A 82 -13.27 2.84 -3.64
C THR A 82 -14.62 3.44 -3.25
N ASP A 83 -14.88 4.71 -3.59
CA ASP A 83 -16.09 5.47 -3.23
C ASP A 83 -17.37 5.12 -4.06
N GLU A 84 -17.56 3.85 -4.45
CA GLU A 84 -18.67 3.43 -5.32
C GLU A 84 -19.73 2.59 -4.58
N LYS A 85 -20.93 2.45 -5.17
CA LYS A 85 -22.06 1.71 -4.59
C LYS A 85 -21.69 0.28 -4.15
N ASN A 86 -20.77 -0.35 -4.88
CA ASN A 86 -20.20 -1.66 -4.55
C ASN A 86 -18.68 -1.49 -4.36
N PRO A 87 -18.23 -1.08 -3.17
CA PRO A 87 -16.85 -0.69 -2.96
C PRO A 87 -15.89 -1.88 -3.13
N VAL A 88 -14.82 -1.64 -3.88
CA VAL A 88 -13.64 -2.50 -3.92
C VAL A 88 -12.76 -2.11 -2.76
N ALA A 89 -12.46 -3.06 -1.88
CA ALA A 89 -11.65 -2.85 -0.68
C ALA A 89 -10.31 -3.58 -0.77
N VAL A 90 -9.37 -3.28 0.13
CA VAL A 90 -8.17 -4.08 0.33
C VAL A 90 -8.51 -5.41 0.99
N LYS A 91 -8.22 -6.52 0.31
CA LYS A 91 -8.37 -7.88 0.84
C LYS A 91 -7.10 -8.37 1.51
N LYS A 92 -5.94 -8.06 0.93
CA LYS A 92 -4.62 -8.36 1.51
C LYS A 92 -3.65 -7.23 1.20
N LEU A 93 -2.74 -7.02 2.13
CA LEU A 93 -1.67 -6.03 2.05
C LEU A 93 -0.33 -6.73 2.31
N LYS A 94 0.69 -6.41 1.52
CA LYS A 94 2.08 -6.59 1.90
C LYS A 94 2.72 -5.21 1.99
N PHE A 95 3.24 -4.88 3.16
CA PHE A 95 3.94 -3.64 3.43
C PHE A 95 5.35 -3.98 3.90
N VAL A 96 6.35 -3.66 3.09
CA VAL A 96 7.74 -4.00 3.37
C VAL A 96 8.55 -2.72 3.50
N LEU A 97 8.98 -2.43 4.73
CA LEU A 97 9.92 -1.35 5.00
C LEU A 97 11.33 -1.80 4.60
N ASN A 98 11.99 -0.99 3.78
CA ASN A 98 13.39 -1.18 3.47
C ASN A 98 14.20 -0.45 4.54
N LYS A 99 14.92 -1.21 5.37
CA LYS A 99 15.92 -0.63 6.28
C LYS A 99 17.16 -0.36 5.44
N GLN A 100 17.35 0.90 5.04
CA GLN A 100 18.65 1.35 4.54
C GLN A 100 19.66 1.34 5.68
#